data_AF-A0A8T5XKW0-F1
#
_entry.id   AF-A0A8T5XKW0-F1
#
_cell.length_a   1.000
_cell.length_b   1.000
_cell.length_c   1.000
_cell.angle_alpha   90.00
_cell.angle_beta   90.00
_cell.angle_gamma   90.00
#
_symmetry.space_group_name_H-M   'P 1'
#
loop_
_entity.id
_entity.type
_entity.pdbx_description
1 polymer ?
#
loop_
_entity_poly.entity_id
_entity_poly.type
_entity_poly.pdbx_seq_one_letter_code
_entity_poly.pdbx_strand_id
1 'polypeptide(L)' 'MKKRVQFMMLLCFVLGNLSFVLSSILRHSLTDFMLGFFEGLHIVFMCTWFIYMCWCFVKKKNPFSIK' A
#
# COMPACT_ATOMS: atom_id res chain seq x y z
N MET A 1 15.43 -0.94 -11.61
CA MET A 1 14.98 -0.88 -10.22
C MET A 1 15.62 -2.03 -9.49
N LYS A 2 16.16 -1.87 -8.28
CA LYS A 2 16.59 -3.05 -7.51
C LYS A 2 15.35 -3.91 -7.24
N LYS A 3 15.36 -5.19 -7.60
CA LYS A 3 14.22 -6.12 -7.46
C LYS A 3 13.62 -6.10 -6.04
N ARG A 4 14.48 -5.90 -5.03
CA ARG A 4 14.09 -5.72 -3.61
C ARG A 4 13.14 -4.55 -3.37
N VAL A 5 13.34 -3.41 -4.03
CA VAL A 5 12.51 -2.22 -3.84
C VAL A 5 11.13 -2.41 -4.48
N GLN A 6 11.06 -3.06 -5.65
CA GLN A 6 9.77 -3.45 -6.26
C GLN A 6 9.00 -4.40 -5.34
N PHE A 7 9.67 -5.42 -4.82
CA PHE A 7 9.06 -6.38 -3.90
C PHE A 7 8.60 -5.74 -2.58
N MET A 8 9.41 -4.84 -2.00
CA MET A 8 9.03 -4.09 -0.79
C MET A 8 7.81 -3.20 -1.01
N MET A 9 7.74 -2.51 -2.15
CA MET A 9 6.60 -1.65 -2.46
C MET A 9 5.33 -2.48 -2.69
N LEU A 10 5.45 -3.64 -3.35
CA LEU A 10 4.32 -4.55 -3.58
C LEU A 10 3.82 -5.15 -2.26
N LEU A 11 4.74 -5.48 -1.34
CA LEU A 11 4.40 -5.86 0.03
C LEU A 11 3.68 -4.73 0.78
N CYS A 12 4.15 -3.47 0.67
CA CYS A 12 3.47 -2.34 1.31
C CYS A 12 2.05 -2.16 0.77
N PHE A 13 1.85 -2.34 -0.54
CA PHE A 13 0.52 -2.28 -1.16
C PHE A 13 -0.38 -3.41 -0.65
N VAL A 14 0.11 -4.65 -0.61
CA VAL A 14 -0.65 -5.80 -0.09
C VAL A 14 -0.98 -5.61 1.39
N LEU A 15 -0.01 -5.18 2.20
CA LEU A 15 -0.20 -4.93 3.64
C LEU A 15 -1.23 -3.81 3.88
N GLY A 16 -1.15 -2.71 3.14
CA GLY A 16 -2.13 -1.63 3.24
C GLY A 16 -3.55 -2.11 2.93
N ASN A 17 -3.74 -2.86 1.84
CA ASN A 17 -5.05 -3.43 1.50
C ASN A 17 -5.52 -4.46 2.53
N LEU A 18 -4.60 -5.30 3.04
CA LEU A 18 -4.92 -6.29 4.07
C LEU A 18 -5.38 -5.60 5.37
N SER A 19 -4.70 -4.53 5.77
CA SER A 19 -5.09 -3.71 6.92
C SER A 19 -6.47 -3.07 6.74
N PHE A 20 -6.79 -2.59 5.54
CA PHE A 20 -8.10 -2.04 5.23
C PHE A 20 -9.20 -3.11 5.28
N VAL A 21 -8.95 -4.29 4.71
CA VAL A 21 -9.89 -5.42 4.76
C VAL A 21 -10.10 -5.89 6.20
N LEU A 22 -9.03 -6.01 7.01
CA LEU A 22 -9.16 -6.34 8.43
C LEU A 22 -9.98 -5.28 9.17
N SER A 23 -9.70 -4.00 8.94
CA SER A 23 -10.44 -2.89 9.55
C SER A 23 -11.93 -2.94 9.18
N SER A 24 -12.26 -3.30 7.94
CA SER A 24 -13.64 -3.44 7.49
C SER A 24 -14.35 -4.67 8.08
N ILE A 25 -13.66 -5.80 8.22
CA ILE A 25 -14.24 -7.04 8.78
C ILE A 25 -14.48 -6.88 10.28
N LEU A 26 -13.52 -6.31 10.99
CA LEU A 26 -13.61 -6.12 12.43
C LEU A 26 -14.24 -4.75 12.80
N ARG A 27 -14.90 -4.07 11.85
CA ARG A 27 -15.52 -2.75 12.04
C ARG A 27 -16.50 -2.70 13.22
N HIS A 28 -17.12 -3.83 13.56
CA HIS A 28 -18.07 -3.95 14.67
C HIS A 28 -17.41 -4.26 16.02
N SER A 29 -16.13 -4.64 16.03
CA SER A 29 -15.37 -4.98 17.25
C SER A 29 -14.25 -3.98 17.58
N LEU A 30 -13.83 -3.13 16.64
CA LEU A 30 -12.81 -2.11 16.88
C LEU A 30 -13.42 -0.77 17.28
N THR A 31 -12.76 -0.09 18.21
CA THR A 31 -13.04 1.29 18.58
C THR A 31 -12.87 2.23 17.40
N ASP A 32 -13.69 3.29 17.32
CA ASP A 32 -13.64 4.31 16.25
C ASP A 32 -12.23 4.89 16.03
N PHE A 33 -11.43 5.00 17.10
CA PHE A 33 -10.02 5.40 17.03
C PHE A 33 -9.17 4.47 16.17
N MET A 34 -9.32 3.16 16.33
CA MET A 34 -8.53 2.19 15.58
C MET A 34 -8.95 2.14 14.11
N LEU A 35 -10.25 2.29 13.83
CA LEU A 35 -10.77 2.44 12.47
C LEU A 35 -10.14 3.65 11.75
N GLY A 36 -10.16 4.81 12.40
CA GLY A 36 -9.52 6.02 11.86
C GLY A 36 -8.00 5.86 11.68
N PHE A 37 -7.31 5.17 12.59
CA PHE A 37 -5.89 4.87 12.45
C PHE A 37 -5.60 3.99 11.22
N PHE A 38 -6.38 2.93 11.02
CA PHE A 38 -6.21 2.04 9.85
C PHE A 38 -6.53 2.72 8.52
N GLU A 39 -7.56 3.57 8.47
CA GLU A 39 -7.83 4.40 7.28
C GLU A 39 -6.68 5.36 6.98
N GLY A 40 -6.17 6.06 7.99
CA GLY A 40 -5.02 6.95 7.83
C GLY A 40 -3.78 6.20 7.32
N LEU A 41 -3.51 5.03 7.90
CA LEU A 41 -2.37 4.19 7.52
C LEU A 41 -2.50 3.65 6.09
N HIS A 42 -3.72 3.27 5.69
CA HIS A 42 -4.04 2.88 4.31
C HIS A 42 -3.79 4.01 3.30
N ILE A 43 -4.20 5.25 3.62
CA ILE A 43 -3.96 6.42 2.77
C ILE A 43 -2.46 6.66 2.57
N VAL A 44 -1.66 6.57 3.64
CA VAL A 44 -0.20 6.75 3.57
C VAL A 44 0.45 5.70 2.65
N PHE A 45 0.01 4.44 2.74
CA PHE A 45 0.48 3.38 1.84
C PHE A 45 0.07 3.60 0.38
N MET A 46 -1.15 4.08 0.13
CA MET A 46 -1.59 4.45 -1.23
C MET A 46 -0.76 5.60 -1.80
N CYS A 47 -0.52 6.66 -1.03
CA CYS A 47 0.26 7.82 -1.49
C CYS A 47 1.70 7.43 -1.83
N THR A 48 2.36 6.65 -0.97
CA THR A 48 3.73 6.16 -1.22
C THR A 48 3.80 5.25 -2.44
N TRP A 49 2.81 4.37 -2.62
CA TRP A 49 2.69 3.54 -3.83
C TRP A 49 2.45 4.38 -5.10
N PHE A 50 1.60 5.40 -5.02
CA PHE A 50 1.30 6.29 -6.14
C PHE A 50 2.54 7.07 -6.60
N ILE A 51 3.28 7.69 -5.66
CA ILE A 51 4.52 8.41 -5.96
C ILE A 51 5.52 7.48 -6.67
N TYR A 52 5.61 6.23 -6.20
CA TYR A 52 6.47 5.23 -6.81
C TYR A 52 6.04 4.84 -8.23
N MET A 53 4.75 4.65 -8.45
CA MET A 53 4.19 4.40 -9.78
C MET A 53 4.48 5.56 -10.73
N CYS A 54 4.29 6.81 -10.29
CA CYS A 54 4.63 8.01 -11.06
C CYS A 54 6.12 8.04 -11.42
N TRP A 55 7.01 7.76 -10.47
CA TRP A 55 8.45 7.67 -10.74
C TRP A 55 8.76 6.59 -11.78
N CYS A 56 8.13 5.43 -11.67
CA CYS A 56 8.33 4.31 -12.59
C CYS A 56 7.85 4.65 -14.01
N PHE A 57 6.72 5.37 -14.11
CA PHE A 57 6.15 5.89 -15.35
C PHE A 57 7.10 6.88 -16.04
N VAL A 58 7.62 7.86 -15.30
CA VAL A 58 8.62 8.83 -15.80
C VAL A 58 9.88 8.13 -16.33
N LYS A 59 10.33 7.08 -15.64
CA LYS A 59 11.50 6.28 -16.07
C LYS A 59 11.20 5.31 -17.22
N LYS A 60 9.95 5.23 -17.72
CA LYS A 60 9.48 4.23 -18.71
C LYS A 60 9.90 2.80 -18.37
N LYS A 61 10.00 2.48 -17.07
CA LYS A 61 10.37 1.13 -16.60
C LYS A 61 9.13 0.48 -16.02
N ASN A 62 8.83 -0.73 -16.49
CA ASN A 62 7.69 -1.48 -15.98
C ASN A 62 7.85 -1.74 -14.47
N PRO A 63 6.95 -1.20 -13.62
CA PRO A 63 7.00 -1.42 -12.18
C PRO A 63 6.78 -2.90 -11.82
N PHE A 64 6.12 -3.66 -12.70
CA PHE A 64 5.77 -5.07 -12.51
C PHE A 64 6.61 -6.07 -13.31
N SER A 65 7.64 -5.63 -14.04
CA SER A 65 8.49 -6.56 -14.78
C SER A 65 9.48 -7.24 -13.83
N ILE A 66 9.03 -8.33 -13.22
CA ILE A 66 9.84 -9.30 -12.49
C ILE A 66 10.32 -10.34 -13.54
N LYS A 67 11.22 -9.94 -14.44
CA LYS A 67 12.02 -10.89 -15.24
C LYS A 67 13.42 -10.98 -14.65
#